data_AF-A0A7Z8QSY6-F1
#
_entry.id   AF-A0A7Z8QSY6-F1
#
_cell.length_a   1.000
_cell.length_b   1.000
_cell.length_c   1.000
_cell.angle_alpha   90.00
_cell.angle_beta   90.00
_cell.angle_gamma   90.00
#
_symmetry.space_group_name_H-M   'P 1'
#
loop_
_entity.id
_entity.type
_entity.pdbx_description
1 polymer ?
#
loop_
_entity_poly.entity_id
_entity_poly.type
_entity_poly.pdbx_seq_one_letter_code
_entity_poly.pdbx_strand_id
1 'polypeptide(L)' 'RSSGLLKAENIYYIGDLIQRTEFELLKTPNLGRKSLTEIKDVLALKGLSLGMRLENWPPENLLEQAQAVL' A
#
# COMPACT_ATOMS: atom_id res chain seq x y z
N ARG A 1 15.04 -8.93 -14.63
CA ARG A 1 15.25 -7.59 -14.02
C ARG A 1 13.86 -7.05 -13.68
N SER A 2 13.39 -7.30 -12.46
CA SER A 2 11.99 -7.00 -12.08
C SER A 2 11.85 -6.58 -10.60
N SER A 3 12.93 -6.66 -9.83
CA SER A 3 12.92 -6.56 -8.36
C SER A 3 12.99 -5.14 -7.80
N GLY A 4 13.17 -4.12 -8.66
CA GLY A 4 13.33 -2.72 -8.24
C GLY A 4 12.05 -1.89 -8.18
N LEU A 5 10.95 -2.37 -8.77
CA LEU A 5 9.70 -1.61 -8.89
C LEU A 5 8.88 -1.54 -7.58
N LEU A 6 9.05 -2.52 -6.69
CA LEU A 6 8.29 -2.62 -5.44
C LEU A 6 8.97 -1.90 -4.26
N LYS A 7 10.29 -1.64 -4.36
CA LYS A 7 11.06 -0.93 -3.32
C LYS A 7 10.88 0.60 -3.36
N ALA A 8 10.35 1.13 -4.46
CA ALA A 8 10.36 2.56 -4.72
C ALA A 8 9.31 3.37 -3.93
N GLU A 9 8.23 2.74 -3.44
CA GLU A 9 7.14 3.44 -2.75
C GLU A 9 6.93 2.99 -1.29
N ASN A 10 7.71 2.02 -0.78
CA ASN A 10 7.59 1.51 0.59
C ASN A 10 6.20 0.96 0.97
N ILE A 11 5.36 0.59 0.00
CA ILE A 11 4.04 -0.01 0.24
C ILE A 11 4.19 -1.52 0.22
N TYR A 12 4.30 -2.13 1.40
CA TYR A 12 4.42 -3.59 1.56
C TYR A 12 3.10 -4.23 2.00
N TYR A 13 2.24 -3.43 2.63
CA TYR A 13 0.99 -3.91 3.20
C TYR A 13 -0.19 -3.05 2.75
N ILE A 14 -1.39 -3.64 2.83
CA ILE A 14 -2.65 -2.92 2.62
C ILE A 14 -2.74 -1.70 3.55
N GLY A 15 -2.22 -1.80 4.78
CA GLY A 15 -2.19 -0.68 5.72
C GLY A 15 -1.40 0.52 5.21
N ASP A 16 -0.28 0.30 4.53
CA ASP A 16 0.51 1.38 3.92
C ASP A 16 -0.23 1.99 2.72
N LEU A 17 -0.93 1.15 1.95
CA LEU A 17 -1.69 1.56 0.76
C LEU A 17 -2.89 2.44 1.11
N ILE A 18 -3.70 2.02 2.08
CA ILE A 18 -4.92 2.75 2.46
C ILE A 18 -4.63 4.09 3.12
N GLN A 19 -3.43 4.28 3.68
CA GLN A 19 -2.99 5.55 4.23
C GLN A 19 -2.55 6.57 3.18
N ARG A 20 -2.34 6.13 1.93
CA ARG A 20 -2.02 7.03 0.82
C ARG A 20 -3.27 7.58 0.16
N THR A 21 -3.16 8.81 -0.30
CA THR A 21 -4.23 9.45 -1.08
C THR A 21 -4.18 9.03 -2.54
N GLU A 22 -5.33 9.11 -3.23
CA GLU A 22 -5.41 8.86 -4.68
C GLU A 22 -4.43 9.72 -5.47
N PHE A 23 -4.22 10.96 -5.04
CA PHE A 23 -3.32 11.91 -5.69
C PHE A 23 -1.85 11.50 -5.56
N GLU A 24 -1.43 10.98 -4.40
CA GLU A 24 -0.07 10.46 -4.21
C GLU A 24 0.16 9.19 -5.02
N LEU A 25 -0.82 8.29 -5.04
CA LEU A 25 -0.73 7.07 -5.85
C LEU A 25 -0.65 7.40 -7.34
N LEU A 26 -1.41 8.36 -7.85
CA LEU A 26 -1.32 8.80 -9.26
C LEU A 26 -0.02 9.52 -9.63
N LYS A 27 0.71 10.06 -8.66
CA LYS A 27 2.07 10.60 -8.89
C LYS A 27 3.11 9.51 -9.09
N THR A 28 2.82 8.30 -8.64
CA THR A 28 3.72 7.16 -8.81
C THR A 28 3.74 6.79 -10.30
N PRO A 29 4.90 6.84 -10.98
CA PRO A 29 4.98 6.63 -12.43
C PRO A 29 4.51 5.23 -12.88
N ASN A 30 4.42 4.28 -11.95
CA ASN A 30 3.99 2.90 -12.20
C ASN A 30 2.51 2.65 -11.90
N LEU A 31 1.77 3.64 -11.38
CA LEU A 31 0.38 3.47 -10.94
C LEU A 31 -0.54 4.39 -11.76
N GLY A 32 -1.22 3.79 -12.74
CA GLY A 32 -2.15 4.49 -13.62
C GLY A 32 -3.59 4.50 -13.08
N ARG A 33 -4.48 5.27 -13.73
CA ARG A 33 -5.90 5.34 -13.37
C ARG A 33 -6.59 3.97 -13.31
N LYS A 34 -6.23 3.06 -14.23
CA LYS A 34 -6.79 1.70 -14.24
C LYS A 34 -6.40 0.92 -12.99
N SER A 35 -5.11 0.92 -12.64
CA SER A 35 -4.60 0.28 -11.42
C SER A 35 -5.20 0.91 -10.15
N LEU A 36 -5.41 2.23 -10.15
CA LEU A 36 -6.07 2.92 -9.04
C LEU A 36 -7.52 2.45 -8.87
N THR A 37 -8.28 2.32 -9.95
CA THR A 37 -9.65 1.79 -9.89
C THR A 37 -9.67 0.36 -9.36
N GLU A 38 -8.79 -0.51 -9.85
CA GLU A 38 -8.67 -1.90 -9.37
C GLU A 38 -8.34 -1.95 -7.87
N ILE A 39 -7.41 -1.10 -7.41
CA ILE A 39 -7.09 -0.98 -5.98
C ILE A 39 -8.33 -0.55 -5.19
N LYS A 40 -9.06 0.47 -5.64
CA LYS A 40 -10.27 0.96 -4.96
C LYS A 40 -11.36 -0.09 -4.90
N ASP A 41 -11.58 -0.84 -5.97
CA ASP A 41 -12.56 -1.93 -5.99
C ASP A 41 -12.18 -3.02 -4.98
N VAL A 42 -10.92 -3.43 -4.94
CA VAL A 42 -10.43 -4.42 -3.97
C VAL A 42 -10.58 -3.92 -2.52
N LEU A 43 -10.30 -2.65 -2.28
CA LEU A 43 -10.49 -2.04 -0.96
C LEU A 43 -11.98 -1.96 -0.59
N ALA A 44 -12.85 -1.58 -1.52
CA ALA A 44 -14.29 -1.51 -1.31
C ALA A 44 -14.88 -2.89 -0.95
N LEU A 45 -14.40 -3.97 -1.59
CA LEU A 45 -14.77 -5.35 -1.24
C LEU A 45 -14.44 -5.72 0.22
N LYS A 46 -13.44 -5.06 0.81
CA LYS A 46 -13.03 -5.23 2.21
C LYS A 46 -13.65 -4.18 3.15
N GLY A 47 -14.46 -3.26 2.63
CA GLY A 47 -15.00 -2.13 3.40
C GLY A 47 -13.96 -1.05 3.71
N LEU A 48 -12.87 -0.98 2.95
CA LEU A 48 -11.77 -0.03 3.12
C LEU A 48 -11.78 1.02 2.01
N SER A 49 -11.09 2.13 2.25
CA SER A 49 -10.92 3.23 1.29
C SER A 49 -9.50 3.80 1.36
N LEU A 50 -9.11 4.56 0.33
CA LEU A 50 -7.84 5.28 0.30
C LEU A 50 -7.92 6.57 1.15
N GLY A 51 -6.80 7.01 1.70
CA GLY A 51 -6.73 8.13 2.63
C GLY A 51 -7.24 7.83 4.04
N MET A 52 -7.41 6.56 4.41
CA MET A 52 -7.74 6.16 5.78
C MET A 52 -6.55 6.33 6.70
N ARG A 53 -6.76 6.87 7.90
CA ARG A 53 -5.74 6.90 8.94
C ARG A 53 -5.89 5.69 9.84
N LEU A 54 -4.88 4.83 9.88
CA LEU A 54 -4.82 3.73 10.83
C LEU A 54 -4.17 4.21 12.13
N GLU A 55 -4.79 3.91 13.27
CA GLU A 55 -4.17 4.08 14.57
C GLU A 55 -3.31 2.86 14.89
N ASN A 56 -2.11 3.07 15.46
CA ASN A 56 -1.15 2.01 15.81
C ASN A 56 -0.65 1.16 14.62
N TRP A 57 -0.48 1.76 13.44
CA TRP A 57 0.16 1.13 12.28
C TRP A 57 1.58 1.67 12.03
N PRO A 58 2.57 0.83 11.69
CA PRO A 58 2.52 -0.64 11.66
C PRO A 58 2.53 -1.24 13.07
N PRO A 59 1.77 -2.33 13.33
CA PRO A 59 1.84 -3.02 14.63
C PRO A 59 3.21 -3.66 14.84
N GLU A 60 3.70 -3.71 16.08
CA GLU A 60 5.05 -4.20 16.44
C GLU A 60 5.32 -5.62 15.91
N ASN A 61 4.29 -6.48 15.89
CA ASN A 61 4.38 -7.85 15.38
C ASN A 61 4.70 -7.93 13.87
N LEU A 62 4.34 -6.90 13.10
CA LEU A 62 4.56 -6.85 11.66
C LEU A 62 6.03 -6.61 11.31
N LEU A 63 6.72 -5.83 12.16
CA LEU A 63 8.14 -5.56 12.03
C LEU A 63 8.97 -6.82 12.33
N GLU A 64 8.55 -7.61 13.33
CA GLU A 64 9.22 -8.85 13.70
C GLU A 64 9.18 -9.90 12.58
N GLN A 65 8.06 -10.01 11.86
CA GLN A 65 7.91 -10.97 10.74
C GLN A 65 8.68 -10.54 9.49
N ALA A 66 8.83 -9.24 9.25
CA ALA A 66 9.63 -8.71 8.14
C ALA A 66 11.14 -8.92 8.35
N GLN A 67 11.57 -9.09 9.61
CA GLN A 67 12.98 -9.20 9.99
C GLN A 67 13.44 -10.65 10.21
N ALA A 68 12.51 -11.60 10.36
CA ALA A 68 12.78 -13.02 10.58
C ALA A 68 13.29 -13.81 9.35
N VAL A 69 13.78 -13.12 8.30
CA VAL A 69 14.32 -13.74 7.07
C VAL A 69 15.80 -13.38 6.83
N LEU A 70 16.54 -13.03 7.89
CA LEU A 70 17.99 -12.97 7.90
C LEU A 70 18.58 -14.19 8.61
#